data_AF-A0A8E2DIY8-F1
#
_entry.id   AF-A0A8E2DIY8-F1
#
_cell.length_a   1.000
_cell.length_b   1.000
_cell.length_c   1.000
_cell.angle_alpha   90.00
_cell.angle_beta   90.00
_cell.angle_gamma   90.00
#
_symmetry.space_group_name_H-M   'P 1'
#
loop_
_entity.id
_entity.type
_entity.pdbx_description
1 polymer ?
#
loop_
_entity_poly.entity_id
_entity_poly.type
_entity_poly.pdbx_seq_one_letter_code
_entity_poly.pdbx_strand_id
1 'polypeptide(L)'
;MYLFSGLVFLVSLRLANAHGGHDEPATGETVQQYAQRHMSSEHHIDSFDVPSFFQLHDLNRDGFWDREEVEAVYGVHHLYSQKKSKDEIEHQKKAEYIVDTVLKRIDTDKDGKVSLDEFKVVGLEGLPNFDDLGAEGHHYDVESEFFLHHEEQFHSTPETQTDESYNHPEDIEHFAHHEHIEHEEAEREAKFQGITVEEALAQHEPHDEPAPPVTEQPGEGEQQPIVEAGSGLPKIVRPKADSDDPAVRYANARAEGEWGDGSSGYKPPRSSSDKFKKNLPYKDRLQYKFRRAWGDF
;
A
#
# COMPACT_ATOMS: atom_id res chain seq x y z
N MET A 1 62.55 -11.33 27.71
CA MET A 1 61.10 -11.21 28.01
C MET A 1 60.51 -10.15 27.09
N TYR A 2 60.24 -10.52 25.84
CA TYR A 2 59.51 -9.75 24.83
C TYR A 2 58.84 -10.77 23.89
N LEU A 3 57.82 -10.34 23.14
CA LEU A 3 56.84 -11.18 22.41
C LEU A 3 55.72 -11.72 23.32
N PHE A 4 54.58 -11.01 23.34
CA PHE A 4 53.19 -11.51 23.33
C PHE A 4 52.24 -10.33 23.63
N SER A 5 52.16 -9.36 22.71
CA SER A 5 51.22 -8.22 22.82
C SER A 5 50.86 -7.61 21.46
N GLY A 6 50.70 -8.44 20.43
CA GLY A 6 50.46 -8.00 19.05
C GLY A 6 49.57 -8.94 18.21
N LEU A 7 48.79 -9.83 18.85
CA LEU A 7 47.98 -10.84 18.17
C LEU A 7 46.56 -10.99 18.76
N VAL A 8 45.95 -9.89 19.20
CA VAL A 8 44.56 -9.88 19.72
C VAL A 8 43.66 -8.91 18.94
N PHE A 9 44.21 -8.05 18.07
CA PHE A 9 43.45 -7.00 17.36
C PHE A 9 43.10 -7.34 15.90
N LEU A 10 43.20 -8.61 15.49
CA LEU A 10 43.04 -9.05 14.08
C LEU A 10 42.08 -10.23 13.87
N VAL A 11 41.23 -10.55 14.85
CA VAL A 11 40.27 -11.66 14.77
C VAL A 11 38.80 -11.19 14.82
N SER A 12 38.52 -9.97 15.29
CA SER A 12 37.15 -9.47 15.51
C SER A 12 36.44 -8.88 14.27
N LEU A 13 37.01 -9.00 13.06
CA LEU A 13 36.46 -8.40 11.83
C LEU A 13 35.79 -9.41 10.87
N ARG A 14 35.30 -10.53 11.41
CA ARG A 14 34.65 -11.61 10.65
C ARG A 14 33.47 -12.19 11.45
N LEU A 15 32.40 -11.41 11.62
CA LEU A 15 31.03 -11.85 11.97
C LEU A 15 30.09 -10.62 12.03
N ALA A 16 29.82 -10.06 10.85
CA ALA A 16 28.77 -9.05 10.61
C ALA A 16 28.23 -9.27 9.19
N ASN A 17 27.65 -10.45 8.99
CA ASN A 17 26.85 -10.88 7.84
C ASN A 17 25.95 -11.99 8.41
N ALA A 18 24.94 -11.56 9.17
CA ALA A 18 23.99 -12.41 9.88
C ALA A 18 22.60 -11.72 9.95
N HIS A 19 22.24 -11.07 8.85
CA HIS A 19 20.89 -10.61 8.49
C HIS A 19 20.70 -11.03 7.03
N GLY A 20 19.49 -11.47 6.65
CA GLY A 20 19.27 -12.37 5.51
C GLY A 20 18.98 -13.80 6.00
N GLY A 21 17.89 -13.95 6.75
CA GLY A 21 17.52 -15.20 7.44
C GLY A 21 16.01 -15.41 7.59
N HIS A 22 15.24 -14.64 6.82
CA HIS A 22 13.79 -14.70 6.75
C HIS A 22 13.44 -14.61 5.26
N ASP A 23 12.77 -15.65 4.76
CA ASP A 23 12.16 -15.80 3.43
C ASP A 23 13.03 -15.64 2.16
N GLU A 24 14.35 -15.44 2.29
CA GLU A 24 15.28 -15.62 1.15
C GLU A 24 15.22 -17.07 0.60
N PRO A 25 15.15 -17.26 -0.73
CA PRO A 25 15.10 -18.58 -1.34
C PRO A 25 16.35 -19.41 -1.02
N ALA A 26 16.15 -20.63 -0.55
CA ALA A 26 17.25 -21.57 -0.32
C ALA A 26 17.95 -21.87 -1.66
N THR A 27 19.29 -21.85 -1.70
CA THR A 27 20.03 -22.09 -2.96
C THR A 27 19.69 -23.47 -3.54
N GLY A 28 18.96 -23.49 -4.67
CA GLY A 28 18.45 -24.71 -5.30
C GLY A 28 17.05 -25.14 -4.81
N GLU A 29 16.23 -24.20 -4.34
CA GLU A 29 14.82 -24.38 -3.97
C GLU A 29 14.02 -25.05 -5.12
N THR A 30 13.23 -26.09 -4.81
CA THR A 30 12.36 -26.71 -5.82
C THR A 30 11.17 -25.80 -6.15
N VAL A 31 10.55 -26.03 -7.30
CA VAL A 31 9.44 -25.21 -7.77
C VAL A 31 8.24 -25.24 -6.80
N GLN A 32 7.96 -26.36 -6.14
CA GLN A 32 6.94 -26.42 -5.08
C GLN A 32 7.33 -25.63 -3.85
N GLN A 33 8.61 -25.60 -3.49
CA GLN A 33 9.09 -24.84 -2.35
C GLN A 33 8.95 -23.33 -2.64
N TYR A 34 9.35 -22.87 -3.84
CA TYR A 34 9.06 -21.52 -4.32
C TYR A 34 7.56 -21.20 -4.27
N ALA A 35 6.69 -22.06 -4.85
CA ALA A 35 5.25 -21.82 -4.85
C ALA A 35 4.64 -21.84 -3.44
N GLN A 36 5.18 -22.65 -2.52
CA GLN A 36 4.78 -22.69 -1.12
C GLN A 36 5.23 -21.43 -0.37
N ARG A 37 6.46 -20.97 -0.63
CA ARG A 37 7.06 -19.74 -0.08
C ARG A 37 6.23 -18.54 -0.51
N HIS A 38 6.02 -18.37 -1.82
CA HIS A 38 5.16 -17.35 -2.42
C HIS A 38 3.75 -17.33 -1.84
N MET A 39 3.07 -18.49 -1.76
CA MET A 39 1.71 -18.53 -1.17
C MET A 39 1.70 -18.21 0.33
N SER A 40 2.80 -18.48 1.04
CA SER A 40 2.95 -18.17 2.47
C SER A 40 3.30 -16.69 2.72
N SER A 41 4.24 -16.12 1.95
CA SER A 41 4.72 -14.74 2.10
C SER A 41 3.75 -13.70 1.53
N GLU A 42 3.17 -13.97 0.35
CA GLU A 42 2.36 -12.99 -0.40
C GLU A 42 0.88 -13.07 -0.11
N HIS A 43 0.41 -14.26 0.28
CA HIS A 43 -1.02 -14.55 0.42
C HIS A 43 -1.40 -15.11 1.79
N HIS A 44 -0.42 -15.36 2.68
CA HIS A 44 -0.61 -15.96 4.01
C HIS A 44 -1.37 -17.31 3.99
N ILE A 45 -1.16 -18.11 2.93
CA ILE A 45 -1.82 -19.41 2.68
C ILE A 45 -0.78 -20.54 2.75
N ASP A 46 -0.72 -21.19 3.92
CA ASP A 46 0.12 -22.38 4.14
C ASP A 46 -0.33 -23.62 3.34
N SER A 47 -1.57 -23.68 2.86
CA SER A 47 -2.12 -24.87 2.23
C SER A 47 -3.10 -24.54 1.11
N PHE A 48 -2.76 -24.95 -0.10
CA PHE A 48 -3.50 -24.71 -1.33
C PHE A 48 -3.41 -25.92 -2.27
N ASP A 49 -4.25 -25.94 -3.30
CA ASP A 49 -4.12 -26.87 -4.44
C ASP A 49 -3.82 -26.12 -5.74
N VAL A 50 -3.45 -26.85 -6.79
CA VAL A 50 -3.08 -26.27 -8.10
C VAL A 50 -4.19 -25.37 -8.67
N PRO A 51 -5.49 -25.75 -8.62
CA PRO A 51 -6.58 -24.84 -8.98
C PRO A 51 -6.69 -23.57 -8.13
N SER A 52 -6.44 -23.64 -6.82
CA SER A 52 -6.47 -22.45 -5.95
C SER A 52 -5.32 -21.50 -6.26
N PHE A 53 -4.11 -22.01 -6.49
CA PHE A 53 -2.98 -21.20 -6.95
C PHE A 53 -3.31 -20.50 -8.27
N PHE A 54 -3.93 -21.22 -9.22
CA PHE A 54 -4.35 -20.65 -10.49
C PHE A 54 -5.35 -19.50 -10.31
N GLN A 55 -6.46 -19.76 -9.61
CA GLN A 55 -7.55 -18.81 -9.44
C GLN A 55 -7.20 -17.57 -8.59
N LEU A 56 -6.15 -17.64 -7.78
CA LEU A 56 -5.66 -16.51 -7.00
C LEU A 56 -4.88 -15.49 -7.84
N HIS A 57 -4.21 -15.97 -8.90
CA HIS A 57 -3.39 -15.16 -9.81
C HIS A 57 -4.07 -14.88 -11.17
N ASP A 58 -5.24 -15.48 -11.42
CA ASP A 58 -6.21 -15.04 -12.44
C ASP A 58 -6.87 -13.74 -11.93
N LEU A 59 -6.15 -12.63 -12.08
CA LEU A 59 -6.48 -11.32 -11.52
C LEU A 59 -7.77 -10.77 -12.12
N ASN A 60 -7.98 -11.02 -13.42
CA ASN A 60 -9.12 -10.52 -14.17
C ASN A 60 -10.35 -11.46 -14.11
N ARG A 61 -10.15 -12.75 -13.77
CA ARG A 61 -11.15 -13.83 -13.64
C ARG A 61 -11.74 -14.31 -14.96
N ASP A 62 -10.96 -14.34 -16.04
CA ASP A 62 -11.36 -14.90 -17.33
C ASP A 62 -11.02 -16.39 -17.50
N GLY A 63 -10.24 -16.97 -16.57
CA GLY A 63 -9.86 -18.38 -16.56
C GLY A 63 -8.54 -18.71 -17.27
N PHE A 64 -7.78 -17.69 -17.67
CA PHE A 64 -6.44 -17.78 -18.22
C PHE A 64 -5.44 -17.03 -17.32
N TRP A 65 -4.15 -17.22 -17.58
CA TRP A 65 -3.12 -16.24 -17.22
C TRP A 65 -2.52 -15.66 -18.48
N ASP A 66 -2.72 -14.37 -18.70
CA ASP A 66 -2.07 -13.64 -19.79
C ASP A 66 -0.60 -13.28 -19.48
N ARG A 67 0.02 -12.43 -20.32
CA ARG A 67 1.40 -11.99 -20.11
C ARG A 67 1.52 -11.22 -18.81
N GLU A 68 0.62 -10.28 -18.59
CA GLU A 68 0.60 -9.36 -17.46
C GLU A 68 0.37 -10.10 -16.14
N GLU A 69 -0.48 -11.13 -16.13
CA GLU A 69 -0.69 -11.99 -14.96
C GLU A 69 0.51 -12.91 -14.68
N VAL A 70 1.17 -13.44 -15.71
CA VAL A 70 2.46 -14.15 -15.54
C VAL A 70 3.55 -13.21 -15.03
N GLU A 71 3.63 -11.97 -15.53
CA GLU A 71 4.55 -10.94 -15.04
C GLU A 71 4.24 -10.56 -13.57
N ALA A 72 2.97 -10.57 -13.15
CA ALA A 72 2.55 -10.35 -11.76
C ALA A 72 2.92 -11.50 -10.82
N VAL A 73 2.74 -12.77 -11.21
CA VAL A 73 3.14 -13.96 -10.40
C VAL A 73 4.62 -13.89 -10.00
N TYR A 74 5.48 -13.40 -10.89
CA TYR A 74 6.93 -13.26 -10.65
C TYR A 74 7.37 -11.83 -10.29
N GLY A 75 6.42 -10.95 -9.94
CA GLY A 75 6.69 -9.60 -9.41
C GLY A 75 7.54 -8.74 -10.33
N VAL A 76 7.42 -8.96 -11.64
CA VAL A 76 8.22 -8.26 -12.65
C VAL A 76 8.10 -6.76 -12.45
N HIS A 77 6.87 -6.24 -12.36
CA HIS A 77 6.61 -4.82 -12.19
C HIS A 77 6.94 -4.26 -10.79
N HIS A 78 7.42 -5.08 -9.84
CA HIS A 78 7.68 -4.58 -8.49
C HIS A 78 8.88 -3.62 -8.43
N LEU A 79 8.84 -2.62 -7.54
CA LEU A 79 9.86 -1.57 -7.48
C LEU A 79 11.26 -2.12 -7.11
N TYR A 80 11.35 -3.17 -6.28
CA TYR A 80 12.61 -3.87 -6.03
C TYR A 80 13.10 -4.65 -7.27
N SER A 81 12.20 -5.28 -8.03
CA SER A 81 12.52 -5.94 -9.31
C SER A 81 13.02 -4.93 -10.36
N GLN A 82 12.44 -3.73 -10.40
CA GLN A 82 12.91 -2.59 -11.20
C GLN A 82 14.28 -2.09 -10.73
N LYS A 83 14.48 -1.85 -9.42
CA LYS A 83 15.78 -1.43 -8.82
C LYS A 83 16.92 -2.44 -9.10
N LYS A 84 16.62 -3.74 -9.19
CA LYS A 84 17.58 -4.80 -9.55
C LYS A 84 17.96 -4.80 -11.05
N SER A 85 17.26 -4.05 -11.90
CA SER A 85 17.54 -3.90 -13.33
C SER A 85 18.34 -2.62 -13.57
N LYS A 86 19.36 -2.65 -14.45
CA LYS A 86 20.21 -1.47 -14.70
C LYS A 86 19.48 -0.34 -15.45
N ASP A 87 18.59 -0.73 -16.36
CA ASP A 87 17.77 0.16 -17.18
C ASP A 87 16.47 -0.53 -17.62
N GLU A 88 15.51 0.25 -18.12
CA GLU A 88 14.20 -0.20 -18.58
C GLU A 88 14.29 -1.27 -19.68
N ILE A 89 15.35 -1.26 -20.51
CA ILE A 89 15.56 -2.22 -21.60
C ILE A 89 16.03 -3.57 -21.04
N GLU A 90 16.86 -3.58 -20.00
CA GLU A 90 17.20 -4.80 -19.27
C GLU A 90 15.98 -5.35 -18.50
N HIS A 91 15.19 -4.47 -17.88
CA HIS A 91 13.97 -4.85 -17.19
C HIS A 91 12.96 -5.52 -18.12
N GLN A 92 12.70 -4.93 -19.29
CA GLN A 92 11.80 -5.51 -20.30
C GLN A 92 12.30 -6.87 -20.80
N LYS A 93 13.62 -7.08 -20.90
CA LYS A 93 14.19 -8.39 -21.26
C LYS A 93 14.04 -9.43 -20.15
N LYS A 94 14.11 -9.03 -18.88
CA LYS A 94 13.79 -9.90 -17.73
C LYS A 94 12.31 -10.33 -17.81
N ALA A 95 11.40 -9.38 -18.01
CA ALA A 95 9.97 -9.62 -18.20
C ALA A 95 9.69 -10.59 -19.36
N GLU A 96 10.22 -10.28 -20.55
CA GLU A 96 10.15 -11.13 -21.73
C GLU A 96 10.66 -12.54 -21.45
N TYR A 97 11.85 -12.68 -20.84
CA TYR A 97 12.46 -13.98 -20.54
C TYR A 97 11.64 -14.85 -19.57
N ILE A 98 11.03 -14.23 -18.55
CA ILE A 98 10.15 -14.90 -17.59
C ILE A 98 8.93 -15.46 -18.32
N VAL A 99 8.18 -14.61 -19.02
CA VAL A 99 6.95 -14.97 -19.75
C VAL A 99 7.23 -16.03 -20.82
N ASP A 100 8.27 -15.83 -21.62
CA ASP A 100 8.68 -16.78 -22.66
C ASP A 100 8.97 -18.17 -22.08
N THR A 101 9.56 -18.23 -20.89
CA THR A 101 9.99 -19.50 -20.27
C THR A 101 8.83 -20.21 -19.59
N VAL A 102 7.86 -19.47 -19.03
CA VAL A 102 6.59 -19.99 -18.51
C VAL A 102 5.75 -20.56 -19.66
N LEU A 103 5.48 -19.76 -20.70
CA LEU A 103 4.69 -20.20 -21.86
C LEU A 103 5.33 -21.44 -22.52
N LYS A 104 6.65 -21.46 -22.74
CA LYS A 104 7.34 -22.64 -23.32
C LYS A 104 7.21 -23.95 -22.50
N ARG A 105 6.84 -23.87 -21.22
CA ARG A 105 6.61 -25.05 -20.36
C ARG A 105 5.14 -25.45 -20.25
N ILE A 106 4.22 -24.49 -20.28
CA ILE A 106 2.83 -24.70 -19.88
C ILE A 106 1.83 -24.44 -21.03
N ASP A 107 2.06 -23.45 -21.89
CA ASP A 107 1.23 -23.16 -23.06
C ASP A 107 1.49 -24.23 -24.15
N THR A 108 0.55 -25.19 -24.25
CA THR A 108 0.64 -26.37 -25.11
C THR A 108 -0.01 -26.16 -26.47
N ASP A 109 -1.08 -25.37 -26.54
CA ASP A 109 -1.80 -25.09 -27.79
C ASP A 109 -1.25 -23.86 -28.56
N LYS A 110 -0.42 -23.06 -27.89
CA LYS A 110 0.34 -21.90 -28.37
C LYS A 110 -0.51 -20.69 -28.68
N ASP A 111 -1.56 -20.48 -27.89
CA ASP A 111 -2.42 -19.31 -27.99
C ASP A 111 -1.91 -18.07 -27.21
N GLY A 112 -0.79 -18.22 -26.48
CA GLY A 112 -0.03 -17.13 -25.86
C GLY A 112 -0.38 -16.81 -24.40
N LYS A 113 -1.17 -17.67 -23.75
CA LYS A 113 -1.60 -17.57 -22.35
C LYS A 113 -1.74 -18.97 -21.76
N VAL A 114 -1.85 -19.09 -20.44
CA VAL A 114 -1.92 -20.38 -19.75
C VAL A 114 -3.35 -20.65 -19.32
N SER A 115 -3.95 -21.75 -19.79
CA SER A 115 -5.25 -22.18 -19.28
C SER A 115 -5.12 -23.00 -17.98
N LEU A 116 -6.17 -23.00 -17.15
CA LEU A 116 -6.24 -23.82 -15.94
C LEU A 116 -6.03 -25.32 -16.22
N ASP A 117 -6.50 -25.83 -17.36
CA ASP A 117 -6.38 -27.26 -17.68
C ASP A 117 -4.96 -27.64 -18.12
N GLU A 118 -4.23 -26.75 -18.79
CA GLU A 118 -2.80 -26.93 -19.04
C GLU A 118 -1.99 -26.85 -17.75
N PHE A 119 -2.29 -25.87 -16.89
CA PHE A 119 -1.63 -25.74 -15.59
C PHE A 119 -1.84 -26.96 -14.70
N LYS A 120 -3.02 -27.60 -14.72
CA LYS A 120 -3.26 -28.89 -14.04
C LYS A 120 -2.44 -30.05 -14.60
N VAL A 121 -2.13 -30.07 -15.90
CA VAL A 121 -1.37 -31.15 -16.54
C VAL A 121 0.10 -31.14 -16.10
N VAL A 122 0.71 -29.97 -15.99
CA VAL A 122 2.11 -29.82 -15.54
C VAL A 122 2.20 -29.70 -14.01
N GLY A 123 1.18 -29.11 -13.38
CA GLY A 123 1.17 -28.76 -11.96
C GLY A 123 2.18 -27.68 -11.62
N LEU A 124 2.47 -27.54 -10.32
CA LEU A 124 3.47 -26.61 -9.80
C LEU A 124 4.83 -26.77 -10.50
N GLU A 125 5.28 -27.99 -10.82
CA GLU A 125 6.54 -28.26 -11.56
C GLU A 125 6.67 -27.51 -12.91
N GLY A 126 5.55 -27.04 -13.47
CA GLY A 126 5.55 -26.25 -14.71
C GLY A 126 6.15 -24.86 -14.54
N LEU A 127 6.05 -24.29 -13.33
CA LEU A 127 6.60 -22.96 -13.01
C LEU A 127 8.15 -23.00 -13.06
N PRO A 128 8.84 -22.06 -13.72
CA PRO A 128 10.28 -21.92 -13.56
C PRO A 128 10.61 -21.20 -12.24
N ASN A 129 11.66 -21.64 -11.56
CA ASN A 129 12.30 -20.84 -10.51
C ASN A 129 13.16 -19.74 -11.19
N PHE A 130 13.05 -18.50 -10.72
CA PHE A 130 13.80 -17.33 -11.18
C PHE A 130 14.48 -16.54 -10.03
N ASP A 131 14.84 -17.20 -8.92
CA ASP A 131 15.46 -16.57 -7.74
C ASP A 131 16.66 -15.68 -8.12
N ASP A 132 17.52 -16.16 -9.04
CA ASP A 132 18.69 -15.45 -9.58
C ASP A 132 18.36 -14.09 -10.23
N LEU A 133 17.10 -13.87 -10.64
CA LEU A 133 16.65 -12.63 -11.27
C LEU A 133 16.01 -11.65 -10.26
N GLY A 134 15.85 -12.03 -8.99
CA GLY A 134 15.05 -11.29 -8.02
C GLY A 134 13.62 -11.06 -8.52
N ALA A 135 12.97 -12.14 -8.92
CA ALA A 135 11.63 -12.18 -9.48
C ALA A 135 10.68 -12.83 -8.47
N GLU A 136 10.54 -12.14 -7.33
CA GLU A 136 9.68 -12.52 -6.22
C GLU A 136 8.40 -11.69 -6.35
N GLY A 137 7.26 -12.36 -6.31
CA GLY A 137 5.97 -11.79 -6.67
C GLY A 137 5.43 -10.91 -5.56
N HIS A 138 5.04 -9.66 -5.85
CA HIS A 138 4.44 -8.76 -4.86
C HIS A 138 3.30 -7.97 -5.52
N HIS A 139 2.12 -7.98 -4.87
CA HIS A 139 0.86 -7.55 -5.48
C HIS A 139 0.41 -6.11 -5.18
N TYR A 140 1.13 -5.39 -4.31
CA TYR A 140 0.68 -4.12 -3.73
C TYR A 140 1.64 -2.95 -4.02
N ASP A 141 1.31 -1.76 -3.51
CA ASP A 141 2.19 -0.59 -3.49
C ASP A 141 3.18 -0.63 -2.32
N VAL A 142 4.23 0.20 -2.37
CA VAL A 142 5.36 0.22 -1.41
C VAL A 142 4.90 0.24 0.05
N GLU A 143 3.90 1.08 0.36
CA GLU A 143 3.36 1.23 1.71
C GLU A 143 2.74 -0.08 2.22
N SER A 144 1.93 -0.72 1.38
CA SER A 144 1.25 -1.97 1.71
C SER A 144 2.23 -3.15 1.75
N GLU A 145 3.24 -3.17 0.88
CA GLU A 145 4.32 -4.18 0.91
C GLU A 145 5.16 -4.05 2.19
N PHE A 146 5.60 -2.83 2.54
CA PHE A 146 6.32 -2.58 3.78
C PHE A 146 5.48 -2.99 5.00
N PHE A 147 4.20 -2.64 5.03
CA PHE A 147 3.28 -3.05 6.11
C PHE A 147 3.11 -4.57 6.21
N LEU A 148 2.81 -5.24 5.09
CA LEU A 148 2.47 -6.68 5.07
C LEU A 148 3.69 -7.58 5.29
N HIS A 149 4.86 -7.23 4.74
CA HIS A 149 6.04 -8.11 4.82
C HIS A 149 7.01 -7.69 5.92
N HIS A 150 7.26 -6.38 6.08
CA HIS A 150 8.25 -5.90 7.05
C HIS A 150 7.62 -5.59 8.42
N GLU A 151 6.54 -4.80 8.46
CA GLU A 151 5.90 -4.44 9.73
C GLU A 151 5.27 -5.67 10.41
N GLU A 152 4.60 -6.57 9.69
CA GLU A 152 4.10 -7.81 10.29
C GLU A 152 5.24 -8.71 10.82
N GLN A 153 6.35 -8.83 10.09
CA GLN A 153 7.44 -9.74 10.45
C GLN A 153 8.27 -9.23 11.64
N PHE A 154 8.61 -7.94 11.67
CA PHE A 154 9.52 -7.36 12.67
C PHE A 154 8.81 -6.48 13.71
N HIS A 155 7.64 -5.93 13.39
CA HIS A 155 6.92 -4.92 14.18
C HIS A 155 5.47 -5.31 14.50
N SER A 156 5.15 -6.60 14.63
CA SER A 156 3.77 -7.08 14.91
C SER A 156 3.33 -6.99 16.38
N THR A 157 4.15 -6.49 17.30
CA THR A 157 3.82 -6.39 18.73
C THR A 157 3.96 -4.97 19.26
N PRO A 158 3.18 -4.54 20.28
CA PRO A 158 3.33 -3.22 20.88
C PRO A 158 4.75 -2.95 21.42
N GLU A 159 5.48 -4.00 21.80
CA GLU A 159 6.87 -3.92 22.25
C GLU A 159 7.87 -3.73 21.10
N THR A 160 7.51 -4.05 19.86
CA THR A 160 8.31 -3.83 18.65
C THR A 160 7.84 -2.64 17.80
N GLN A 161 6.65 -2.08 18.08
CA GLN A 161 6.14 -0.83 17.51
C GLN A 161 6.53 0.39 18.38
N THR A 162 7.84 0.60 18.56
CA THR A 162 8.37 1.81 19.22
C THR A 162 9.40 2.49 18.32
N ASP A 163 9.54 3.82 18.46
CA ASP A 163 10.50 4.63 17.69
C ASP A 163 11.94 4.09 17.73
N GLU A 164 12.35 3.46 18.83
CA GLU A 164 13.69 2.86 18.97
C GLU A 164 13.81 1.48 18.31
N SER A 165 12.67 0.82 18.06
CA SER A 165 12.61 -0.54 17.52
C SER A 165 12.68 -0.56 15.99
N TYR A 166 12.18 0.48 15.30
CA TYR A 166 12.36 0.67 13.85
C TYR A 166 13.81 1.07 13.53
N ASN A 167 14.67 0.07 13.33
CA ASN A 167 16.10 0.24 13.08
C ASN A 167 16.69 -0.77 12.07
N HIS A 168 15.84 -1.56 11.41
CA HIS A 168 16.26 -2.41 10.30
C HIS A 168 16.69 -1.55 9.10
N PRO A 169 17.59 -2.04 8.23
CA PRO A 169 17.98 -1.32 7.01
C PRO A 169 16.77 -0.90 6.15
N GLU A 170 15.75 -1.76 6.10
CA GLU A 170 14.50 -1.57 5.37
C GLU A 170 13.63 -0.46 5.99
N ASP A 171 13.53 -0.39 7.33
CA ASP A 171 12.87 0.73 8.03
C ASP A 171 13.48 2.07 7.63
N ILE A 172 14.82 2.13 7.60
CA ILE A 172 15.58 3.33 7.32
C ILE A 172 15.45 3.73 5.83
N GLU A 173 15.47 2.77 4.90
CA GLU A 173 15.22 3.06 3.48
C GLU A 173 13.78 3.53 3.25
N HIS A 174 12.81 2.91 3.92
CA HIS A 174 11.40 3.28 3.83
C HIS A 174 11.17 4.71 4.36
N PHE A 175 11.61 5.04 5.58
CA PHE A 175 11.44 6.39 6.11
C PHE A 175 12.23 7.46 5.35
N ALA A 176 13.42 7.15 4.82
CA ALA A 176 14.14 8.09 3.96
C ALA A 176 13.42 8.35 2.63
N HIS A 177 12.65 7.38 2.12
CA HIS A 177 11.78 7.55 0.96
C HIS A 177 10.56 8.44 1.28
N HIS A 178 9.96 8.29 2.46
CA HIS A 178 8.92 9.19 2.97
C HIS A 178 9.44 10.63 3.12
N GLU A 179 10.56 10.84 3.82
CA GLU A 179 11.19 12.15 3.99
C GLU A 179 11.47 12.84 2.64
N HIS A 180 11.90 12.07 1.64
CA HIS A 180 12.12 12.58 0.28
C HIS A 180 10.81 13.02 -0.39
N ILE A 181 9.75 12.21 -0.32
CA ILE A 181 8.43 12.54 -0.89
C ILE A 181 7.85 13.76 -0.18
N GLU A 182 7.86 13.80 1.15
CA GLU A 182 7.38 14.93 1.94
C GLU A 182 8.11 16.23 1.58
N HIS A 183 9.42 16.19 1.40
CA HIS A 183 10.19 17.35 0.94
C HIS A 183 9.79 17.80 -0.48
N GLU A 184 9.59 16.88 -1.42
CA GLU A 184 9.10 17.23 -2.77
C GLU A 184 7.65 17.78 -2.76
N GLU A 185 6.80 17.29 -1.86
CA GLU A 185 5.44 17.79 -1.66
C GLU A 185 5.48 19.20 -1.06
N ALA A 186 6.34 19.43 -0.06
CA ALA A 186 6.56 20.72 0.57
C ALA A 186 7.15 21.75 -0.41
N GLU A 187 8.06 21.37 -1.31
CA GLU A 187 8.52 22.24 -2.40
C GLU A 187 7.38 22.65 -3.35
N ARG A 188 6.51 21.70 -3.70
CA ARG A 188 5.32 21.95 -4.54
C ARG A 188 4.32 22.86 -3.84
N GLU A 189 4.09 22.65 -2.55
CA GLU A 189 3.20 23.45 -1.71
C GLU A 189 3.73 24.87 -1.47
N ALA A 190 5.00 25.00 -1.08
CA ALA A 190 5.70 26.28 -0.89
C ALA A 190 5.58 27.17 -2.13
N LYS A 191 5.83 26.59 -3.31
CA LYS A 191 5.68 27.25 -4.61
C LYS A 191 4.24 27.64 -4.94
N PHE A 192 3.24 26.86 -4.51
CA PHE A 192 1.83 27.13 -4.75
C PHE A 192 1.28 28.23 -3.82
N GLN A 193 1.64 28.18 -2.54
CA GLN A 193 1.17 29.13 -1.52
C GLN A 193 2.00 30.42 -1.48
N GLY A 194 3.25 30.39 -1.97
CA GLY A 194 4.19 31.52 -1.89
C GLY A 194 4.91 31.63 -0.53
N ILE A 195 5.05 30.51 0.18
CA ILE A 195 5.76 30.37 1.46
C ILE A 195 7.13 29.70 1.25
N THR A 196 7.93 29.57 2.30
CA THR A 196 9.17 28.76 2.28
C THR A 196 8.91 27.26 2.42
N VAL A 197 9.88 26.42 2.07
CA VAL A 197 9.75 24.95 2.19
C VAL A 197 9.69 24.55 3.67
N GLU A 198 10.47 25.24 4.50
CA GLU A 198 10.49 25.08 5.95
C GLU A 198 9.14 25.46 6.60
N GLU A 199 8.47 26.52 6.11
CA GLU A 199 7.11 26.87 6.54
C GLU A 199 6.05 25.88 6.04
N ALA A 200 6.29 25.17 4.94
CA ALA A 200 5.41 24.11 4.47
C ALA A 200 5.57 22.83 5.31
N LEU A 201 6.81 22.37 5.53
CA LEU A 201 7.12 21.22 6.39
C LEU A 201 6.60 21.41 7.82
N ALA A 202 6.81 22.59 8.42
CA ALA A 202 6.33 22.91 9.76
C ALA A 202 4.80 22.93 9.92
N GLN A 203 4.02 22.93 8.82
CA GLN A 203 2.56 22.78 8.87
C GLN A 203 2.11 21.31 8.90
N HIS A 204 2.98 20.37 8.54
CA HIS A 204 2.71 18.92 8.54
C HIS A 204 3.33 18.21 9.74
N GLU A 205 4.29 18.82 10.45
CA GLU A 205 4.77 18.33 11.75
C GLU A 205 3.58 18.06 12.71
N PRO A 206 3.52 16.88 13.37
CA PRO A 206 2.46 16.57 14.31
C PRO A 206 2.58 17.45 15.55
N HIS A 207 1.81 18.55 15.58
CA HIS A 207 1.70 19.38 16.77
C HIS A 207 0.98 18.63 17.89
N ASP A 208 1.66 18.47 19.04
CA ASP A 208 1.12 18.05 20.33
C ASP A 208 0.11 19.07 20.96
N GLU A 209 -0.60 19.84 20.12
CA GLU A 209 -1.61 20.77 20.58
C GLU A 209 -2.95 20.05 20.82
N PRO A 210 -3.50 20.09 22.06
CA PRO A 210 -4.88 19.67 22.27
C PRO A 210 -5.81 20.58 21.46
N ALA A 211 -6.61 19.99 20.57
CA ALA A 211 -7.42 20.68 19.57
C ALA A 211 -8.05 21.98 20.11
N PRO A 212 -7.81 23.14 19.47
CA PRO A 212 -8.10 24.44 20.06
C PRO A 212 -9.60 24.60 20.35
N PRO A 213 -9.97 25.22 21.49
CA PRO A 213 -11.36 25.37 21.89
C PRO A 213 -12.10 26.26 20.89
N VAL A 214 -13.16 25.71 20.28
CA VAL A 214 -13.96 26.41 19.27
C VAL A 214 -14.62 27.64 19.91
N THR A 215 -14.16 28.84 19.54
CA THR A 215 -14.77 30.10 19.92
C THR A 215 -16.06 30.33 19.13
N GLU A 216 -17.20 30.24 19.82
CA GLU A 216 -18.52 30.52 19.23
C GLU A 216 -18.66 32.01 18.86
N GLN A 217 -19.06 32.30 17.61
CA GLN A 217 -19.59 33.61 17.23
C GLN A 217 -21.12 33.66 17.47
N PRO A 218 -21.67 34.77 18.01
CA PRO A 218 -23.08 34.86 18.38
C PRO A 218 -24.01 35.43 17.30
N GLY A 219 -25.28 34.99 17.32
CA GLY A 219 -26.41 35.56 16.55
C GLY A 219 -26.79 34.73 15.29
N GLU A 220 -28.05 34.56 14.91
CA GLU A 220 -29.33 35.15 15.38
C GLU A 220 -30.51 34.17 15.14
N GLY A 221 -31.64 34.30 15.85
CA GLY A 221 -32.94 33.68 15.48
C GLY A 221 -33.67 32.92 16.61
N GLU A 222 -34.73 33.51 17.17
CA GLU A 222 -35.41 33.06 18.40
C GLU A 222 -36.53 32.01 18.19
N GLN A 223 -36.73 31.10 19.15
CA GLN A 223 -37.97 31.01 19.98
C GLN A 223 -37.84 29.98 21.13
N GLN A 224 -38.44 30.28 22.29
CA GLN A 224 -38.42 29.51 23.55
C GLN A 224 -39.87 29.12 23.98
N PRO A 225 -40.16 28.45 25.13
CA PRO A 225 -39.31 27.80 26.15
C PRO A 225 -39.77 26.36 26.56
N ILE A 226 -39.07 25.70 27.50
CA ILE A 226 -39.59 24.84 28.60
C ILE A 226 -38.43 24.36 29.51
N VAL A 227 -38.72 24.08 30.79
CA VAL A 227 -37.79 23.58 31.84
C VAL A 227 -38.13 22.14 32.25
N GLU A 228 -37.31 21.34 32.95
CA GLU A 228 -36.09 21.65 33.73
C GLU A 228 -35.06 20.50 33.70
N ALA A 229 -34.02 20.60 34.53
CA ALA A 229 -32.83 19.76 34.67
C ALA A 229 -33.00 18.22 34.66
N GLY A 230 -32.34 17.58 33.70
CA GLY A 230 -31.89 16.19 33.73
C GLY A 230 -30.71 16.03 32.76
N SER A 231 -29.61 15.38 33.17
CA SER A 231 -28.35 15.38 32.42
C SER A 231 -28.48 14.69 31.04
N GLY A 232 -28.59 15.48 29.98
CA GLY A 232 -28.65 14.99 28.60
C GLY A 232 -28.04 15.98 27.63
N LEU A 233 -26.89 15.64 27.06
CA LEU A 233 -26.34 16.34 25.89
C LEU A 233 -27.35 16.22 24.74
N PRO A 234 -27.68 17.32 24.03
CA PRO A 234 -28.59 17.25 22.89
C PRO A 234 -27.95 16.39 21.81
N LYS A 235 -28.52 15.21 21.58
CA LYS A 235 -28.08 14.30 20.51
C LYS A 235 -28.27 15.03 19.19
N ILE A 236 -27.17 15.43 18.54
CA ILE A 236 -27.19 16.04 17.21
C ILE A 236 -27.79 15.02 16.24
N VAL A 237 -29.08 15.15 15.98
CA VAL A 237 -29.79 14.37 14.96
C VAL A 237 -29.34 14.93 13.62
N ARG A 238 -28.27 14.35 13.07
CA ARG A 238 -27.96 14.51 11.65
C ARG A 238 -29.21 14.11 10.88
N PRO A 239 -29.73 14.92 9.95
CA PRO A 239 -30.82 14.47 9.09
C PRO A 239 -30.36 13.19 8.40
N LYS A 240 -31.13 12.11 8.57
CA LYS A 240 -30.87 10.86 7.86
C LYS A 240 -31.02 11.17 6.37
N ALA A 241 -30.11 10.65 5.54
CA ALA A 241 -30.33 10.69 4.10
C ALA A 241 -31.61 9.90 3.76
N ASP A 242 -32.37 10.35 2.77
CA ASP A 242 -33.62 9.70 2.36
C ASP A 242 -33.41 8.25 1.88
N SER A 243 -32.17 7.90 1.51
CA SER A 243 -31.70 6.54 1.27
C SER A 243 -30.21 6.40 1.58
N ASP A 244 -29.80 5.21 2.04
CA ASP A 244 -28.39 4.81 2.18
C ASP A 244 -27.77 4.34 0.85
N ASP A 245 -28.59 4.12 -0.19
CA ASP A 245 -28.15 3.75 -1.54
C ASP A 245 -27.55 4.96 -2.28
N PRO A 246 -26.26 4.93 -2.67
CA PRO A 246 -25.63 6.03 -3.41
C PRO A 246 -26.26 6.27 -4.79
N ALA A 247 -26.79 5.26 -5.48
CA ALA A 247 -27.43 5.45 -6.78
C ALA A 247 -28.69 6.31 -6.67
N VAL A 248 -29.50 6.07 -5.63
CA VAL A 248 -30.69 6.89 -5.33
C VAL A 248 -30.27 8.28 -4.83
N ARG A 249 -29.26 8.37 -3.96
CA ARG A 249 -28.79 9.64 -3.36
C ARG A 249 -28.23 10.64 -4.38
N TYR A 250 -27.70 10.15 -5.49
CA TYR A 250 -27.08 10.97 -6.54
C TYR A 250 -27.86 11.04 -7.86
N ALA A 251 -29.00 10.35 -7.99
CA ALA A 251 -29.79 10.26 -9.23
C ALA A 251 -30.12 11.61 -9.90
N ASN A 252 -30.27 12.67 -9.10
CA ASN A 252 -30.58 14.03 -9.57
C ASN A 252 -29.43 15.04 -9.39
N ALA A 253 -28.26 14.60 -8.92
CA ALA A 253 -27.12 15.48 -8.70
C ALA A 253 -26.40 15.79 -10.01
N ARG A 254 -26.29 17.07 -10.37
CA ARG A 254 -25.50 17.55 -11.51
C ARG A 254 -24.48 18.57 -11.05
N ALA A 255 -23.31 18.56 -11.68
CA ALA A 255 -22.27 19.55 -11.46
C ALA A 255 -22.51 20.77 -12.37
N GLU A 256 -22.53 21.96 -11.77
CA GLU A 256 -22.51 23.23 -12.49
C GLU A 256 -21.41 24.12 -11.88
N GLY A 257 -20.57 24.68 -12.74
CA GLY A 257 -19.41 25.50 -12.36
C GLY A 257 -18.20 24.71 -11.82
N GLU A 258 -17.16 25.46 -11.49
CA GLU A 258 -15.94 24.95 -10.84
C GLU A 258 -15.98 25.22 -9.32
N TRP A 259 -15.27 24.41 -8.56
CA TRP A 259 -15.10 24.63 -7.13
C TRP A 259 -14.27 25.87 -6.84
N GLY A 260 -14.70 26.67 -5.86
CA GLY A 260 -14.07 27.95 -5.51
C GLY A 260 -14.58 29.16 -6.32
N ASP A 261 -15.31 28.96 -7.43
CA ASP A 261 -15.88 30.06 -8.22
C ASP A 261 -17.31 30.46 -7.75
N GLY A 262 -17.64 31.74 -7.92
CA GLY A 262 -18.90 32.35 -7.49
C GLY A 262 -19.03 32.63 -5.99
N SER A 263 -20.21 33.10 -5.56
CA SER A 263 -20.49 33.58 -4.20
C SER A 263 -20.40 32.52 -3.08
N SER A 264 -20.22 31.25 -3.45
CA SER A 264 -20.10 30.11 -2.52
C SER A 264 -18.75 30.08 -1.80
N GLY A 265 -17.68 30.48 -2.49
CA GLY A 265 -16.29 30.44 -2.00
C GLY A 265 -15.76 29.04 -1.66
N TYR A 266 -14.56 29.00 -1.06
CA TYR A 266 -13.87 27.78 -0.61
C TYR A 266 -14.47 27.17 0.69
N LYS A 267 -15.80 27.05 0.78
CA LYS A 267 -16.50 26.43 1.94
C LYS A 267 -16.74 24.95 1.68
N PRO A 268 -16.58 24.02 2.64
CA PRO A 268 -16.69 22.58 2.39
C PRO A 268 -18.03 22.17 1.76
N PRO A 269 -18.06 21.15 0.87
CA PRO A 269 -19.21 20.80 0.04
C PRO A 269 -20.38 20.25 0.87
N ARG A 270 -21.47 21.01 0.91
CA ARG A 270 -22.67 20.67 1.72
C ARG A 270 -23.74 19.92 0.92
N SER A 271 -23.87 20.14 -0.38
CA SER A 271 -24.84 19.44 -1.24
C SER A 271 -24.21 18.26 -1.99
N SER A 272 -25.07 17.41 -2.56
CA SER A 272 -24.62 16.36 -3.50
C SER A 272 -24.05 16.94 -4.79
N SER A 273 -24.63 18.04 -5.31
CA SER A 273 -24.14 18.75 -6.51
C SER A 273 -22.72 19.28 -6.33
N ASP A 274 -22.42 19.86 -5.16
CA ASP A 274 -21.08 20.41 -4.86
C ASP A 274 -19.98 19.35 -5.01
N LYS A 275 -20.25 18.11 -4.60
CA LYS A 275 -19.26 17.01 -4.63
C LYS A 275 -18.88 16.55 -6.04
N PHE A 276 -19.64 16.94 -7.06
CA PHE A 276 -19.32 16.66 -8.46
C PHE A 276 -18.69 17.84 -9.21
N LYS A 277 -18.52 19.01 -8.56
CA LYS A 277 -17.81 20.15 -9.17
C LYS A 277 -16.35 19.79 -9.45
N LYS A 278 -15.80 20.39 -10.52
CA LYS A 278 -14.37 20.29 -10.83
C LYS A 278 -13.54 21.00 -9.76
N ASN A 279 -12.29 20.57 -9.56
CA ASN A 279 -11.34 21.16 -8.61
C ASN A 279 -11.71 21.02 -7.11
N LEU A 280 -12.55 20.03 -6.76
CA LEU A 280 -12.77 19.65 -5.36
C LEU A 280 -11.48 19.09 -4.74
N PRO A 281 -11.06 19.52 -3.53
CA PRO A 281 -9.90 18.94 -2.84
C PRO A 281 -10.11 17.44 -2.59
N TYR A 282 -9.04 16.66 -2.74
CA TYR A 282 -9.06 15.19 -2.72
C TYR A 282 -9.73 14.61 -1.46
N LYS A 283 -9.46 15.24 -0.30
CA LYS A 283 -10.01 14.92 1.03
C LYS A 283 -11.56 14.91 1.09
N ASP A 284 -12.23 15.71 0.27
CA ASP A 284 -13.71 15.77 0.20
C ASP A 284 -14.33 14.83 -0.86
N ARG A 285 -13.53 14.37 -1.83
CA ARG A 285 -13.94 13.40 -2.85
C ARG A 285 -14.04 11.97 -2.29
N LEU A 286 -13.16 11.61 -1.35
CA LEU A 286 -13.09 10.27 -0.75
C LEU A 286 -13.55 10.25 0.71
N GLN A 287 -14.85 10.45 0.94
CA GLN A 287 -15.49 9.91 2.15
C GLN A 287 -15.74 8.40 2.00
N TYR A 288 -14.67 7.63 1.83
CA TYR A 288 -14.71 6.18 1.98
C TYR A 288 -14.75 5.81 3.47
N LYS A 289 -15.49 4.75 3.81
CA LYS A 289 -16.00 4.53 5.18
C LYS A 289 -15.02 3.82 6.12
N PHE A 290 -13.91 4.46 6.49
CA PHE A 290 -13.13 4.03 7.67
C PHE A 290 -13.78 4.50 8.97
N ARG A 291 -14.93 3.86 9.28
CA ARG A 291 -15.58 3.83 10.60
C ARG A 291 -16.18 2.45 10.84
N ARG A 292 -15.32 1.44 10.80
CA ARG A 292 -15.55 0.12 11.41
C ARG A 292 -14.50 -0.05 12.51
N ALA A 293 -14.94 -0.51 13.67
CA ALA A 293 -14.06 -0.80 14.79
C ALA A 293 -13.65 -2.28 14.74
N TRP A 294 -12.47 -2.58 15.28
CA TRP A 294 -11.90 -3.92 15.45
C TRP A 294 -12.77 -4.79 16.39
N GLY A 295 -13.82 -5.40 15.84
CA GLY A 295 -14.74 -6.28 16.58
C GLY A 295 -15.96 -6.76 15.78
N ASP A 296 -15.86 -6.78 14.44
CA ASP A 296 -16.92 -7.17 13.49
C ASP A 296 -16.37 -8.22 12.48
N PHE A 297 -15.38 -9.00 12.92
CA PHE A 297 -14.78 -10.19 12.30
C PHE A 297 -14.81 -11.34 13.32
#